data_AF-A0A7W5IPI8-F1
#
_entry.id   AF-A0A7W5IPI8-F1
#
_cell.length_a   1.000
_cell.length_b   1.000
_cell.length_c   1.000
_cell.angle_alpha   90.00
_cell.angle_beta   90.00
_cell.angle_gamma   90.00
#
_symmetry.space_group_name_H-M   'P 1'
#
loop_
_entity.id
_entity.type
_entity.pdbx_description
1 polymer ?
#
loop_
_entity_poly.entity_id
_entity_poly.type
_entity_poly.pdbx_seq_one_letter_code
_entity_poly.pdbx_strand_id
1 'polypeptide(L)'
;MANSRRLVCATSASPVIADDFVSTITALRPASGHERAELISDLIDAFRRLRNSIERFNRMLAHGEDADAAQAAASLQPLLATLSRRIGPSCFAKERELKRAIRDARRLDKIRNALFSDAFCLDTEALRCTVAELERLDATFVGLGVEHVLAQHATAPAGCTCEAANDRPRPAALVIAATLESEPGT
;
A
#
# COMPACT_ATOMS: atom_id res chain seq x y z
N MET A 1 -21.51 -14.27 70.51
CA MET A 1 -22.60 -13.46 71.11
C MET A 1 -23.26 -12.67 70.00
N ALA A 2 -24.60 -12.75 69.92
CA ALA A 2 -25.56 -11.73 69.44
C ALA A 2 -25.38 -11.13 68.01
N ASN A 3 -26.41 -10.85 67.21
CA ASN A 3 -27.84 -11.18 67.21
C ASN A 3 -28.38 -10.75 65.83
N SER A 4 -29.44 -11.44 65.42
CA SER A 4 -30.45 -11.13 64.40
C SER A 4 -30.62 -9.68 63.94
N ARG A 5 -31.06 -9.54 62.68
CA ARG A 5 -32.37 -8.93 62.39
C ARG A 5 -32.91 -9.42 61.03
N ARG A 6 -34.08 -10.05 61.08
CA ARG A 6 -35.00 -10.26 59.95
C ARG A 6 -35.53 -8.91 59.47
N LEU A 7 -35.78 -8.78 58.18
CA LEU A 7 -36.87 -7.96 57.66
C LEU A 7 -37.58 -8.71 56.54
N VAL A 8 -38.85 -9.00 56.80
CA VAL A 8 -39.87 -9.36 55.83
C VAL A 8 -40.50 -8.03 55.39
N CYS A 9 -40.73 -7.84 54.10
CA CYS A 9 -41.75 -6.92 53.59
C CYS A 9 -42.45 -7.57 52.39
N ALA A 10 -43.75 -7.29 52.32
CA ALA A 10 -44.78 -8.04 51.63
C ALA A 10 -45.01 -7.61 50.17
N THR A 11 -45.68 -8.51 49.46
CA THR A 11 -46.62 -8.35 48.34
C THR A 11 -46.90 -6.94 47.81
N SER A 12 -46.78 -6.78 46.49
CA SER A 12 -47.75 -6.05 45.67
C SER A 12 -47.64 -6.43 44.19
N ALA A 13 -48.76 -6.87 43.62
CA ALA A 13 -48.95 -7.12 42.19
C ALA A 13 -48.84 -5.81 41.36
N SER A 14 -48.48 -5.98 40.09
CA SER A 14 -48.09 -4.99 39.06
C SER A 14 -49.02 -3.79 38.88
N PRO A 15 -48.52 -2.70 38.27
CA PRO A 15 -48.82 -2.55 36.84
C PRO A 15 -47.61 -2.10 35.98
N VAL A 16 -47.76 -2.43 34.69
CA VAL A 16 -46.94 -2.11 33.53
C VAL A 16 -46.40 -0.67 33.54
N ILE A 17 -45.08 -0.51 33.56
CA ILE A 17 -44.38 0.63 32.98
C ILE A 17 -43.19 0.05 32.21
N ALA A 18 -43.07 0.50 30.95
CA ALA A 18 -42.12 0.04 29.94
C ALA A 18 -40.76 -0.37 30.54
N ASP A 19 -40.42 -1.65 30.33
CA ASP A 19 -39.06 -2.14 30.47
C ASP A 19 -38.25 -1.47 29.34
N ASP A 20 -37.81 -0.25 29.63
CA ASP A 20 -36.73 0.41 28.93
C ASP A 20 -35.56 -0.57 28.99
N PHE A 21 -35.15 -1.11 27.84
CA PHE A 21 -34.05 -2.08 27.78
C PHE A 21 -32.75 -1.39 28.21
N VAL A 22 -32.54 -1.28 29.52
CA VAL A 22 -31.27 -0.89 30.14
C VAL A 22 -30.32 -2.05 29.92
N SER A 23 -29.86 -2.12 28.68
CA SER A 23 -28.84 -3.01 28.19
C SER A 23 -27.54 -2.58 28.86
N THR A 24 -27.18 -3.27 29.93
CA THR A 24 -25.87 -3.11 30.57
C THR A 24 -24.82 -3.64 29.61
N ILE A 25 -24.28 -2.76 28.76
CA ILE A 25 -23.15 -3.07 27.88
C ILE A 25 -21.95 -3.33 28.78
N THR A 26 -21.73 -4.61 29.06
CA THR A 26 -20.58 -5.05 29.85
C THR A 26 -19.44 -5.24 28.85
N ALA A 27 -18.41 -4.38 28.92
CA ALA A 27 -17.23 -4.54 28.09
C ALA A 27 -16.57 -5.88 28.44
N LEU A 28 -16.72 -6.87 27.56
CA LEU A 28 -16.05 -8.16 27.70
C LEU A 28 -14.56 -7.95 27.51
N ARG A 29 -13.75 -8.57 28.39
CA ARG A 29 -12.30 -8.60 28.25
C ARG A 29 -11.97 -9.16 26.85
N PRO A 30 -11.12 -8.48 26.05
CA PRO A 30 -10.70 -9.01 24.77
C PRO A 30 -10.17 -10.43 24.97
N ALA A 31 -10.71 -11.39 24.21
CA ALA A 31 -10.17 -12.73 24.19
C ALA A 31 -8.67 -12.63 23.83
N SER A 32 -7.83 -13.49 24.40
CA SER A 32 -6.38 -13.51 24.15
C SER A 32 -6.00 -13.58 22.66
N GLY A 33 -6.94 -13.94 21.77
CA GLY A 33 -6.77 -13.91 20.31
C GLY A 33 -6.97 -12.54 19.64
N HIS A 34 -7.51 -11.53 20.31
CA HIS A 34 -7.77 -10.21 19.71
C HIS A 34 -6.49 -9.44 19.41
N GLU A 35 -5.56 -9.32 20.38
CA GLU A 35 -4.25 -8.68 20.16
C GLU A 35 -3.51 -9.31 18.99
N ARG A 36 -3.53 -10.63 18.92
CA ARG A 36 -2.91 -11.38 17.82
C ARG A 36 -3.58 -11.08 16.47
N ALA A 37 -4.90 -10.96 16.43
CA ALA A 37 -5.64 -10.64 15.21
C ALA A 37 -5.28 -9.25 14.68
N GLU A 38 -5.12 -8.27 15.57
CA GLU A 38 -4.63 -6.93 15.22
C GLU A 38 -3.21 -7.00 14.64
N LEU A 39 -2.30 -7.73 15.30
CA LEU A 39 -0.92 -7.90 14.81
C LEU A 39 -0.83 -8.59 13.45
N ILE A 40 -1.73 -9.53 13.15
CA ILE A 40 -1.82 -10.17 11.83
C ILE A 40 -2.31 -9.16 10.78
N SER A 41 -3.30 -8.33 11.13
CA SER A 41 -3.78 -7.27 10.24
C SER A 41 -2.68 -6.26 9.95
N ASP A 42 -1.97 -5.80 10.98
CA ASP A 42 -0.82 -4.88 10.85
C ASP A 42 0.30 -5.48 9.99
N LEU A 43 0.59 -6.78 10.16
CA LEU A 43 1.58 -7.48 9.33
C LEU A 43 1.19 -7.51 7.85
N ILE A 44 -0.07 -7.84 7.57
CA ILE A 44 -0.60 -7.89 6.19
C ILE A 44 -0.57 -6.49 5.58
N ASP A 45 -0.93 -5.46 6.34
CA ASP A 45 -0.92 -4.07 5.89
C ASP A 45 0.49 -3.53 5.66
N ALA A 46 1.44 -3.80 6.57
CA ALA A 46 2.84 -3.43 6.40
C ALA A 46 3.45 -4.11 5.17
N PHE A 47 3.14 -5.40 4.95
CA PHE A 47 3.56 -6.13 3.76
C PHE A 47 2.98 -5.51 2.48
N ARG A 48 1.68 -5.18 2.48
CA ARG A 48 1.00 -4.53 1.36
C ARG A 48 1.60 -3.16 1.04
N ARG A 49 1.91 -2.35 2.06
CA ARG A 49 2.59 -1.05 1.91
C ARG A 49 3.96 -1.21 1.27
N LEU A 50 4.79 -2.11 1.80
CA LEU A 50 6.12 -2.41 1.25
C LEU A 50 6.03 -2.87 -0.21
N ARG A 51 5.09 -3.77 -0.54
CA ARG A 51 4.86 -4.23 -1.91
C ARG A 51 4.55 -3.06 -2.85
N ASN A 52 3.60 -2.20 -2.46
CA ASN A 52 3.22 -1.02 -3.24
C ASN A 52 4.39 -0.04 -3.41
N SER A 53 5.25 0.09 -2.40
CA SER A 53 6.48 0.88 -2.48
C SER A 53 7.44 0.32 -3.52
N ILE A 54 7.70 -0.99 -3.50
CA ILE A 54 8.54 -1.67 -4.50
C ILE A 54 7.95 -1.59 -5.91
N GLU A 55 6.62 -1.70 -6.07
CA GLU A 55 5.95 -1.53 -7.37
C GLU A 55 6.11 -0.10 -7.91
N ARG A 56 5.93 0.92 -7.07
CA ARG A 56 6.19 2.32 -7.45
C ARG A 56 7.66 2.51 -7.82
N PHE A 57 8.57 1.92 -7.06
CA PHE A 57 10.01 1.97 -7.33
C PHE A 57 10.38 1.34 -8.66
N ASN A 58 9.81 0.17 -8.99
CA ASN A 58 10.00 -0.48 -10.28
C ASN A 58 9.48 0.37 -11.45
N ARG A 59 8.30 0.99 -11.31
CA ARG A 59 7.74 1.91 -12.34
C ARG A 59 8.60 3.15 -12.55
N MET A 60 9.10 3.72 -11.45
CA MET A 60 10.04 4.84 -11.49
C MET A 60 11.32 4.49 -12.26
N LEU A 61 11.90 3.32 -12.03
CA LEU A 61 13.08 2.85 -12.78
C LEU A 61 12.76 2.44 -14.24
N ALA A 62 11.50 2.14 -14.54
CA ALA A 62 11.04 1.80 -15.89
C ALA A 62 10.70 3.04 -16.74
N HIS A 63 10.92 4.26 -16.23
CA HIS A 63 10.48 5.51 -16.87
C HIS A 63 8.99 5.51 -17.26
N GLY A 64 8.15 4.81 -16.50
CA GLY A 64 6.72 4.74 -16.77
C GLY A 64 6.30 3.73 -17.84
N GLU A 65 7.21 2.91 -18.38
CA GLU A 65 6.80 1.72 -19.14
C GLU A 65 6.02 0.79 -18.20
N ASP A 66 4.76 0.53 -18.54
CA ASP A 66 3.89 -0.38 -17.81
C ASP A 66 4.45 -1.80 -17.88
N ALA A 67 5.27 -2.14 -16.89
CA ALA A 67 5.53 -3.54 -16.57
C ALA A 67 4.21 -4.10 -16.06
N ASP A 68 3.55 -4.95 -16.88
CA ASP A 68 2.32 -5.67 -16.58
C ASP A 68 2.16 -5.92 -15.07
N ALA A 69 1.44 -5.00 -14.42
CA ALA A 69 1.21 -5.00 -12.99
C ALA A 69 0.06 -5.95 -12.67
N ALA A 70 0.14 -7.16 -13.22
CA ALA A 70 -0.86 -8.19 -13.07
C ALA A 70 -0.18 -9.47 -12.58
N GLN A 71 0.33 -9.42 -11.35
CA GLN A 71 0.15 -10.59 -10.52
C GLN A 71 -0.06 -10.11 -9.09
N ALA A 72 -1.27 -10.34 -8.59
CA ALA A 72 -1.56 -10.44 -7.17
C ALA A 72 -0.79 -11.64 -6.59
N ALA A 73 0.54 -11.59 -6.62
CA ALA A 73 1.37 -12.60 -6.03
C ALA A 73 1.42 -12.33 -4.53
N ALA A 74 1.14 -13.36 -3.75
CA ALA A 74 1.31 -13.33 -2.30
C ALA A 74 2.78 -13.09 -1.87
N SER A 75 3.75 -13.05 -2.79
CA SER A 75 5.19 -12.94 -2.49
C SER A 75 5.85 -11.69 -3.09
N LEU A 76 6.90 -11.19 -2.43
CA LEU A 76 7.72 -10.09 -2.94
C LEU A 76 8.75 -10.54 -3.98
N GLN A 77 9.04 -11.85 -4.06
CA GLN A 77 10.09 -12.41 -4.91
C GLN A 77 10.08 -11.92 -6.37
N PRO A 78 8.95 -11.96 -7.12
CA PRO A 78 8.95 -11.52 -8.52
C PRO A 78 9.26 -10.03 -8.68
N LEU A 79 8.76 -9.19 -7.76
CA LEU A 79 9.02 -7.75 -7.76
C LEU A 79 10.47 -7.44 -7.44
N LEU A 80 11.05 -8.14 -6.46
CA LEU A 80 12.45 -7.99 -6.07
C LEU A 80 13.41 -8.55 -7.12
N ALA A 81 13.03 -9.58 -7.86
CA ALA A 81 13.80 -10.10 -9.00
C ALA A 81 13.84 -9.08 -10.14
N THR A 82 12.69 -8.49 -10.48
CA THR A 82 12.60 -7.41 -11.47
C THR A 82 13.43 -6.21 -11.06
N LEU A 83 13.32 -5.78 -9.80
CA LEU A 83 14.10 -4.68 -9.27
C LEU A 83 15.60 -4.97 -9.36
N SER A 84 16.03 -6.18 -8.99
CA SER A 84 17.45 -6.58 -9.07
C SER A 84 18.00 -6.57 -10.50
N ARG A 85 17.19 -6.88 -11.51
CA ARG A 85 17.59 -6.84 -12.93
C ARG A 85 17.71 -5.41 -13.46
N ARG A 86 16.90 -4.48 -12.95
CA ARG A 86 16.87 -3.08 -13.40
C ARG A 86 17.98 -2.24 -12.77
N ILE A 87 18.58 -2.68 -11.67
CA ILE A 87 19.69 -1.97 -11.01
C ILE A 87 20.96 -2.21 -11.82
N GLY A 88 21.19 -1.33 -12.79
CA GLY A 88 22.47 -1.19 -13.48
C GLY A 88 23.44 -0.27 -12.72
N PRO A 89 24.76 -0.45 -12.90
CA PRO A 89 25.80 0.27 -12.15
C PRO A 89 25.84 1.79 -12.39
N SER A 90 25.18 2.28 -13.44
CA SER A 90 25.11 3.72 -13.77
C SER A 90 23.77 4.38 -13.41
N CYS A 91 22.78 3.62 -12.94
CA CYS A 91 21.42 4.12 -12.77
C CYS A 91 21.18 4.72 -11.37
N PHE A 92 21.91 4.27 -10.34
CA PHE A 92 21.51 4.54 -8.95
C PHE A 92 22.71 4.88 -8.06
N ALA A 93 22.77 6.11 -7.54
CA ALA A 93 23.86 6.59 -6.69
C ALA A 93 24.06 5.75 -5.41
N LYS A 94 22.96 5.21 -4.86
CA LYS A 94 22.92 4.41 -3.63
C LYS A 94 22.70 2.92 -3.88
N GLU A 95 23.38 2.38 -4.89
CA GLU A 95 23.20 0.99 -5.34
C GLU A 95 23.42 -0.01 -4.20
N ARG A 96 24.39 0.26 -3.33
CA ARG A 96 24.72 -0.59 -2.19
C ARG A 96 23.58 -0.64 -1.17
N GLU A 97 22.99 0.50 -0.81
CA GLU A 97 21.83 0.51 0.09
C GLU A 97 20.63 -0.19 -0.54
N LEU A 98 20.38 0.01 -1.83
CA LEU A 98 19.28 -0.64 -2.54
C LEU A 98 19.44 -2.17 -2.58
N LYS A 99 20.65 -2.67 -2.89
CA LYS A 99 20.97 -4.11 -2.83
C LYS A 99 20.80 -4.69 -1.43
N ARG A 100 21.10 -3.93 -0.39
CA ARG A 100 20.86 -4.33 1.01
C ARG A 100 19.36 -4.39 1.30
N ALA A 101 18.61 -3.36 0.96
CA ALA A 101 17.16 -3.31 1.15
C ALA A 101 16.44 -4.47 0.44
N ILE A 102 16.86 -4.82 -0.78
CA ILE A 102 16.33 -5.99 -1.52
C ILE A 102 16.59 -7.30 -0.78
N ARG A 103 17.79 -7.47 -0.22
CA ARG A 103 18.14 -8.67 0.55
C ARG A 103 17.30 -8.77 1.82
N ASP A 104 17.14 -7.67 2.53
CA ASP A 104 16.35 -7.59 3.75
C ASP A 104 14.87 -7.86 3.45
N ALA A 105 14.34 -7.36 2.32
CA ALA A 105 12.99 -7.66 1.84
C ALA A 105 12.78 -9.16 1.57
N ARG A 106 13.75 -9.82 0.92
CA ARG A 106 13.70 -11.27 0.68
C ARG A 106 13.73 -12.07 1.98
N ARG A 107 14.49 -11.61 2.98
CA ARG A 107 14.55 -12.24 4.30
C ARG A 107 13.20 -12.11 5.02
N LEU A 108 12.60 -10.92 5.02
CA LEU A 108 11.30 -10.69 5.65
C LEU A 108 10.15 -11.45 4.99
N ASP A 109 10.14 -11.57 3.66
CA ASP A 109 9.18 -12.40 2.92
C ASP A 109 9.21 -13.86 3.38
N LYS A 110 10.40 -14.40 3.66
CA LYS A 110 10.58 -15.75 4.22
C LYS A 110 10.13 -15.84 5.69
N ILE A 111 10.48 -14.86 6.52
CA ILE A 111 10.07 -14.80 7.94
C ILE A 111 8.54 -14.78 8.03
N ARG A 112 7.89 -13.93 7.25
CA ARG A 112 6.42 -13.89 7.17
C ARG A 112 5.84 -15.25 6.81
N ASN A 113 6.37 -15.93 5.79
CA ASN A 113 5.89 -17.27 5.43
C ASN A 113 6.06 -18.28 6.58
N ALA A 114 7.12 -18.15 7.38
CA ALA A 114 7.34 -18.99 8.56
C ALA A 114 6.38 -18.66 9.72
N LEU A 115 6.02 -17.39 9.92
CA LEU A 115 5.06 -16.97 10.96
C LEU A 115 3.64 -17.48 10.72
N PHE A 116 3.26 -17.66 9.45
CA PHE A 116 2.00 -18.31 9.09
C PHE A 116 2.05 -19.84 9.13
N SER A 117 3.19 -20.44 9.52
CA SER A 117 3.28 -21.87 9.81
C SER A 117 2.78 -22.17 11.23
N ASP A 118 2.17 -23.34 11.42
CA ASP A 118 1.57 -23.76 12.70
C ASP A 118 2.53 -23.73 13.90
N ALA A 119 3.84 -23.80 13.64
CA ALA A 119 4.87 -23.79 14.68
C ALA A 119 5.14 -22.40 15.30
N PHE A 120 4.87 -21.31 14.58
CA PHE A 120 5.20 -19.94 15.02
C PHE A 120 3.99 -19.01 15.07
N CYS A 121 2.80 -19.53 14.75
CA CYS A 121 1.59 -18.74 14.65
C CYS A 121 1.15 -18.10 15.98
N LEU A 122 1.71 -18.53 17.13
CA LEU A 122 1.40 -18.01 18.47
C LEU A 122 2.42 -16.98 18.98
N ASP A 123 3.51 -16.74 18.27
CA ASP A 123 4.57 -15.82 18.70
C ASP A 123 4.22 -14.36 18.36
N THR A 124 3.57 -13.68 19.29
CA THR A 124 3.18 -12.26 19.15
C THR A 124 4.36 -11.30 19.17
N GLU A 125 5.49 -11.67 19.79
CA GLU A 125 6.70 -10.83 19.80
C GLU A 125 7.39 -10.87 18.43
N ALA A 126 7.51 -12.06 17.84
CA ALA A 126 8.02 -12.19 16.48
C ALA A 126 7.13 -11.48 15.45
N LEU A 127 5.80 -11.49 15.63
CA LEU A 127 4.87 -10.70 14.83
C LEU A 127 5.18 -9.20 14.92
N ARG A 128 5.21 -8.62 16.14
CA ARG A 128 5.50 -7.20 16.37
C ARG A 128 6.84 -6.78 15.77
N CYS A 129 7.89 -7.57 16.01
CA CYS A 129 9.21 -7.31 15.44
C CYS A 129 9.16 -7.28 13.92
N THR A 130 8.51 -8.27 13.29
CA THR A 130 8.41 -8.35 11.84
C THR A 130 7.63 -7.18 11.24
N VAL A 131 6.55 -6.73 11.87
CA VAL A 131 5.82 -5.51 11.45
C VAL A 131 6.76 -4.30 11.44
N ALA A 132 7.46 -4.05 12.55
CA ALA A 132 8.38 -2.91 12.65
C ALA A 132 9.53 -2.99 11.62
N GLU A 133 10.02 -4.19 11.30
CA GLU A 133 11.03 -4.37 10.25
C GLU A 133 10.49 -4.09 8.85
N LEU A 134 9.25 -4.50 8.55
CA LEU A 134 8.59 -4.21 7.27
C LEU A 134 8.36 -2.71 7.09
N GLU A 135 7.90 -2.00 8.12
CA GLU A 135 7.68 -0.55 8.07
C GLU A 135 8.99 0.22 7.90
N ARG A 136 10.05 -0.17 8.62
CA ARG A 136 11.39 0.41 8.46
C ARG A 136 11.90 0.22 7.03
N LEU A 137 11.65 -0.96 6.46
CA LEU A 137 12.08 -1.26 5.11
C LEU A 137 11.27 -0.50 4.06
N ASP A 138 9.96 -0.35 4.25
CA ASP A 138 9.11 0.49 3.42
C ASP A 138 9.62 1.94 3.40
N ALA A 139 9.89 2.52 4.57
CA ALA A 139 10.47 3.85 4.70
C ALA A 139 11.84 3.95 3.99
N THR A 140 12.65 2.88 4.03
CA THR A 140 13.93 2.83 3.31
C THR A 140 13.73 2.89 1.80
N PHE A 141 12.80 2.11 1.24
CA PHE A 141 12.48 2.15 -0.19
C PHE A 141 11.93 3.50 -0.63
N VAL A 142 11.06 4.12 0.19
CA VAL A 142 10.54 5.47 -0.07
C VAL A 142 11.67 6.49 -0.07
N GLY A 143 12.55 6.48 0.95
CA GLY A 143 13.67 7.40 1.04
C GLY A 143 14.64 7.29 -0.14
N LEU A 144 15.01 6.06 -0.51
CA LEU A 144 15.85 5.79 -1.68
C LEU A 144 15.18 6.28 -2.98
N GLY A 145 13.86 6.13 -3.12
CA GLY A 145 13.13 6.56 -4.30
C GLY A 145 13.08 8.08 -4.43
N VAL A 146 12.77 8.77 -3.33
CA VAL A 146 12.75 10.25 -3.29
C VAL A 146 14.12 10.81 -3.62
N GLU A 147 15.17 10.28 -3.01
CA GLU A 147 16.54 10.74 -3.27
C GLU A 147 16.95 10.55 -4.73
N HIS A 148 16.56 9.43 -5.34
CA HIS A 148 16.81 9.18 -6.75
C HIS A 148 16.10 10.19 -7.66
N VAL A 149 14.82 10.48 -7.40
CA VAL A 149 14.06 11.49 -8.15
C VAL A 149 14.70 12.87 -8.00
N LEU A 150 15.10 13.26 -6.78
CA LEU A 150 15.79 14.53 -6.56
C LEU A 150 17.13 14.61 -7.32
N ALA A 151 17.91 13.53 -7.33
CA ALA A 151 19.16 13.46 -8.09
C ALA A 151 18.93 13.56 -9.61
N GLN A 152 17.86 12.95 -10.13
CA GLN A 152 17.45 13.10 -11.54
C GLN A 152 17.10 14.56 -11.86
N HIS A 153 16.31 15.23 -11.02
CA HIS A 153 15.95 16.64 -11.23
C HIS A 153 17.13 17.61 -11.12
N ALA A 154 18.11 17.33 -10.26
CA ALA A 154 19.33 18.13 -10.17
C ALA A 154 20.22 18.00 -11.41
N THR A 155 20.15 16.86 -12.10
CA THR A 155 20.95 16.56 -13.30
C THR A 155 20.23 16.96 -14.60
N ALA A 156 18.90 17.01 -14.60
CA ALA A 156 18.12 17.56 -15.70
C ALA A 156 18.44 19.06 -15.81
N PRO A 157 19.10 19.53 -16.87
CA PRO A 157 19.29 20.96 -17.05
C PRO A 157 17.91 21.62 -17.10
N ALA A 158 17.77 22.78 -16.47
CA ALA A 158 16.63 23.67 -16.64
C ALA A 158 16.55 24.07 -18.13
N GLY A 159 15.96 23.19 -18.94
CA GLY A 159 15.83 23.35 -20.37
C GLY A 159 14.73 24.34 -20.67
N CYS A 160 15.15 25.58 -20.94
CA CYS A 160 14.57 26.48 -21.92
C CYS A 160 13.04 26.47 -22.04
N THR A 161 12.37 27.27 -21.21
CA THR A 161 11.23 28.04 -21.74
C THR A 161 11.80 29.17 -22.60
N CYS A 162 12.32 28.85 -23.79
CA CYS A 162 12.18 29.80 -24.89
C CYS A 162 10.69 29.78 -25.22
N GLU A 163 10.00 30.73 -24.60
CA GLU A 163 8.68 31.22 -24.97
C GLU A 163 8.65 31.35 -26.49
N ALA A 164 8.09 30.32 -27.14
CA ALA A 164 7.81 30.33 -28.55
C ALA A 164 6.81 31.46 -28.75
N ALA A 165 7.32 32.58 -29.25
CA ALA A 165 6.54 33.69 -29.73
C ALA A 165 5.38 33.14 -30.57
N ASN A 166 4.19 33.36 -30.02
CA ASN A 166 2.93 33.09 -30.66
C ASN A 166 2.84 33.93 -31.93
N ASP A 167 3.25 33.37 -33.07
CA ASP A 167 2.93 33.93 -34.37
C ASP A 167 2.20 32.88 -35.20
N ARG A 168 0.88 32.89 -35.06
CA ARG A 168 -0.04 32.27 -36.02
C ARG A 168 -0.07 33.15 -37.26
N PRO A 169 -0.16 32.52 -38.45
CA PRO A 169 -1.31 32.84 -39.29
C PRO A 169 -2.09 31.59 -39.68
N ARG A 170 -3.27 31.49 -39.05
CA ARG A 170 -4.57 31.06 -39.57
C ARG A 170 -4.62 30.72 -41.08
N PRO A 171 -4.95 29.48 -41.50
CA PRO A 171 -5.38 29.24 -42.87
C PRO A 171 -6.81 29.76 -43.07
N ALA A 172 -6.95 30.68 -44.01
CA ALA A 172 -8.22 31.19 -44.48
C ALA A 172 -9.01 30.09 -45.20
N ALA A 173 -10.30 30.03 -44.88
CA ALA A 173 -11.28 29.31 -45.67
C ALA A 173 -11.28 29.83 -47.12
N LEU A 174 -11.16 28.93 -48.09
CA LEU A 174 -11.68 29.15 -49.43
C LEU A 174 -12.61 27.98 -49.77
N VAL A 175 -13.87 28.34 -49.92
CA VAL A 175 -14.99 27.49 -50.35
C VAL A 175 -15.21 27.74 -51.85
N ILE A 176 -15.84 26.77 -52.52
CA ILE A 176 -16.56 26.82 -53.83
C ILE A 176 -15.62 26.60 -55.04
N ALA A 177 -15.84 25.71 -56.02
CA ALA A 177 -17.04 25.18 -56.72
C ALA A 177 -16.76 23.73 -57.18
N ALA A 178 -17.65 22.74 -57.07
CA ALA A 178 -18.83 22.44 -57.88
C ALA A 178 -18.57 21.99 -59.34
N THR A 179 -19.01 20.75 -59.62
CA THR A 179 -19.71 20.23 -60.83
C THR A 179 -18.93 19.46 -61.91
N LEU A 180 -19.62 18.40 -62.38
CA LEU A 180 -19.52 17.60 -63.63
C LEU A 180 -18.83 16.23 -63.45
N GLU A 181 -19.57 15.15 -63.18
CA GLU A 181 -20.28 14.29 -64.16
C GLU A 181 -19.39 13.82 -65.33
N SER A 182 -19.09 12.51 -65.40
CA SER A 182 -19.58 11.60 -66.46
C SER A 182 -18.87 10.23 -66.37
N GLU A 183 -19.64 9.17 -66.06
CA GLU A 183 -19.55 7.84 -66.70
C GLU A 183 -19.95 7.97 -68.20
N PRO A 184 -19.86 6.98 -69.12
CA PRO A 184 -19.45 5.55 -69.01
C PRO A 184 -18.54 5.04 -70.17
N GLY A 185 -18.09 3.78 -70.03
CA GLY A 185 -18.25 2.72 -71.05
C GLY A 185 -17.29 2.64 -72.25
N THR A 186 -16.48 1.57 -72.30
CA THR A 186 -16.59 0.48 -73.29
C THR A 186 -15.82 -0.75 -72.85
#